data_AF-K1YHI4-F1
#
_entry.id   AF-K1YHI4-F1
#
_cell.length_a   1.000
_cell.length_b   1.000
_cell.length_c   1.000
_cell.angle_alpha   90.00
_cell.angle_beta   90.00
_cell.angle_gamma   90.00
#
_symmetry.space_group_name_H-M   'P 1'
#
loop_
_entity.id
_entity.type
_entity.pdbx_description
1 polymer ?
#
loop_
_entity_poly.entity_id
_entity_poly.type
_entity_poly.pdbx_seq_one_letter_code
_entity_poly.pdbx_strand_id
1 'polypeptide(L)'
;MKAGHPCYFIGFLPEPMPGQTIERIARAEALFIGKVISLHPKADGKPCVIGNCQAGWAVMILASLRPELFGPIIVAGAPLAYWAGVHGKYPMRYSGGLLGGSWLTALTSDLGAGKFDGAWLVQNFENQNPSNTLWTKQYNVYSKVDTEADRYLEFERWWGGHVNLNAEEIQFIVDELFVGNNLAAGRIKMSDGQSVDLRNIRSPIVVFCSKGDNITPPQQALDWILDLYTDVNEIRAYGQTIVYTVHESVGHLGIFVSGGIAKKEHAEFSSNIDLIDVLPPGLYEATFEAKGADTENADLAVGQWVMRCEARTLDDIRAMGGNSPEDERRFAAAKRVSEINLAAYQKFVQPWIKGMVNPQMAELMRNLHPLRLQYEAFSSKNPLMSMVKSMAGQVREDRKQASKDNPFIAFQEQVSKQIVHALDAWRDTQEALSEATFLAVYGSPALQAAVGIDPQSAPSRRQEMSAAHRGMLERRIAELKSRIDEGGLREAAIRSLLYVGSARGM
;
A
#
# COMPACT_ATOMS: atom_id res chain seq x y z
N MET A 1 12.56 19.38 3.29
CA MET A 1 13.44 20.48 3.77
C MET A 1 14.47 20.95 2.75
N LYS A 2 15.28 20.09 2.10
CA LYS A 2 16.28 20.55 1.10
C LYS A 2 15.69 21.28 -0.11
N ALA A 3 14.48 20.92 -0.54
CA ALA A 3 13.75 21.56 -1.63
C ALA A 3 12.98 22.84 -1.22
N GLY A 4 13.11 23.32 0.02
CA GLY A 4 12.50 24.59 0.46
C GLY A 4 10.99 24.55 0.76
N HIS A 5 10.29 23.44 0.51
CA HIS A 5 8.86 23.33 0.82
C HIS A 5 8.58 23.16 2.33
N PRO A 6 7.57 23.85 2.89
CA PRO A 6 7.02 23.56 4.21
C PRO A 6 6.49 22.12 4.27
N CYS A 7 7.00 21.32 5.21
CA CYS A 7 6.59 19.92 5.38
C CYS A 7 5.76 19.78 6.66
N TYR A 8 4.61 19.11 6.54
CA TYR A 8 3.72 18.76 7.65
C TYR A 8 3.61 17.25 7.74
N PHE A 9 3.42 16.72 8.94
CA PHE A 9 3.29 15.29 9.18
C PHE A 9 2.06 15.00 10.05
N ILE A 10 1.34 13.93 9.73
CA ILE A 10 0.22 13.42 10.53
C ILE A 10 0.73 12.20 11.29
N GLY A 11 0.81 12.32 12.61
CA GLY A 11 1.21 11.23 13.51
C GLY A 11 0.00 10.62 14.21
N PHE A 12 -0.02 9.30 14.34
CA PHE A 12 -1.02 8.56 15.10
C PHE A 12 -0.46 8.16 16.47
N LEU A 13 -1.34 8.10 17.47
CA LEU A 13 -0.99 7.55 18.77
C LEU A 13 -0.91 6.02 18.70
N PRO A 14 -0.07 5.36 19.51
CA PRO A 14 -0.02 3.89 19.56
C PRO A 14 -1.34 3.23 19.98
N GLU A 15 -2.17 3.96 20.76
CA GLU A 15 -3.50 3.53 21.12
C GLU A 15 -4.55 4.37 20.38
N PRO A 16 -5.57 3.74 19.79
CA PRO A 16 -6.61 4.45 19.05
C PRO A 16 -7.50 5.24 20.00
N MET A 17 -8.02 6.37 19.53
CA MET A 17 -9.01 7.14 20.29
C MET A 17 -10.34 6.36 20.40
N PRO A 18 -11.11 6.47 21.51
CA PRO A 18 -12.40 5.80 21.62
C PRO A 18 -13.34 6.14 20.46
N GLY A 19 -13.86 5.12 19.79
CA GLY A 19 -14.74 5.29 18.63
C GLY A 19 -14.05 5.85 17.38
N GLN A 20 -12.71 5.83 17.29
CA GLN A 20 -11.98 6.06 16.05
C GLN A 20 -12.41 5.04 14.98
N THR A 21 -12.70 5.54 13.78
CA THR A 21 -13.06 4.78 12.58
C THR A 21 -12.31 5.37 11.38
N ILE A 22 -12.21 4.64 10.27
CA ILE A 22 -11.57 5.15 9.04
C ILE A 22 -12.21 6.44 8.55
N GLU A 23 -13.55 6.54 8.61
CA GLU A 23 -14.25 7.77 8.25
C GLU A 23 -13.88 8.95 9.16
N ARG A 24 -13.81 8.72 10.49
CA ARG A 24 -13.42 9.77 11.44
C ARG A 24 -11.97 10.21 11.26
N ILE A 25 -11.08 9.27 10.93
CA ILE A 25 -9.69 9.56 10.56
C ILE A 25 -9.66 10.46 9.32
N ALA A 26 -10.34 10.07 8.24
CA ALA A 26 -10.39 10.88 7.01
C ALA A 26 -10.95 12.29 7.28
N ARG A 27 -12.00 12.43 8.08
CA ARG A 27 -12.56 13.74 8.46
C ARG A 27 -11.57 14.57 9.30
N ALA A 28 -10.81 13.95 10.20
CA ALA A 28 -9.79 14.63 10.98
C ALA A 28 -8.61 15.09 10.11
N GLU A 29 -8.16 14.25 9.19
CA GLU A 29 -7.14 14.58 8.19
C GLU A 29 -7.59 15.74 7.28
N ALA A 30 -8.87 15.76 6.89
CA ALA A 30 -9.45 16.87 6.12
C ALA A 30 -9.33 18.22 6.86
N LEU A 31 -9.61 18.23 8.16
CA LEU A 31 -9.46 19.42 9.00
C LEU A 31 -7.98 19.84 9.12
N PHE A 32 -7.07 18.88 9.24
CA PHE A 32 -5.64 19.14 9.28
C PHE A 32 -5.15 19.76 7.98
N ILE A 33 -5.48 19.18 6.82
CA ILE A 33 -5.10 19.70 5.50
C ILE A 33 -5.70 21.09 5.29
N GLY A 34 -6.97 21.30 5.66
CA GLY A 34 -7.60 22.61 5.65
C GLY A 34 -6.84 23.64 6.50
N LYS A 35 -6.34 23.22 7.66
CA LYS A 35 -5.51 24.09 8.51
C LYS A 35 -4.17 24.41 7.83
N VAL A 36 -3.50 23.43 7.23
CA VAL A 36 -2.26 23.65 6.46
C VAL A 36 -2.49 24.67 5.36
N ILE A 37 -3.55 24.52 4.55
CA ILE A 37 -3.91 25.49 3.50
C ILE A 37 -4.07 26.89 4.09
N SER A 38 -4.76 27.03 5.23
CA SER A 38 -4.97 28.34 5.88
C SER A 38 -3.67 29.01 6.35
N LEU A 39 -2.62 28.24 6.62
CA LEU A 39 -1.31 28.75 7.04
C LEU A 39 -0.46 29.25 5.86
N HIS A 40 -0.81 28.87 4.63
CA HIS A 40 -0.07 29.22 3.41
C HIS A 40 -0.97 29.93 2.39
N PRO A 41 -1.55 31.11 2.72
CA PRO A 41 -2.48 31.81 1.83
C PRO A 41 -1.83 32.35 0.54
N LYS A 42 -0.49 32.35 0.47
CA LYS A 42 0.31 32.78 -0.68
C LYS A 42 0.83 31.63 -1.54
N ALA A 43 0.47 30.38 -1.23
CA ALA A 43 0.85 29.25 -2.06
C ALA A 43 0.07 29.29 -3.39
N ASP A 44 0.74 28.98 -4.49
CA ASP A 44 0.14 29.00 -5.84
C ASP A 44 -0.87 27.85 -6.06
N GLY A 45 -0.77 26.79 -5.25
CA GLY A 45 -1.58 25.59 -5.37
C GLY A 45 -1.99 24.97 -4.03
N LYS A 46 -2.71 23.85 -4.13
CA LYS A 46 -3.08 23.01 -2.99
C LYS A 46 -1.88 22.15 -2.55
N PRO A 47 -1.84 21.68 -1.29
CA PRO A 47 -0.71 20.89 -0.81
C PRO A 47 -0.56 19.58 -1.60
N CYS A 48 0.68 19.26 -1.95
CA CYS A 48 1.05 17.90 -2.36
C CYS A 48 0.92 16.98 -1.13
N VAL A 49 0.17 15.88 -1.27
CA VAL A 49 -0.05 14.92 -0.18
C VAL A 49 0.57 13.59 -0.51
N ILE A 50 1.36 13.04 0.42
CA ILE A 50 2.07 11.78 0.26
C ILE A 50 1.49 10.76 1.24
N GLY A 51 1.00 9.63 0.72
CA GLY A 51 0.50 8.52 1.49
C GLY A 51 1.29 7.24 1.19
N ASN A 52 1.91 6.67 2.21
CA ASN A 52 2.68 5.42 2.08
C ASN A 52 1.86 4.24 2.60
N CYS A 53 1.84 3.13 1.86
CA CYS A 53 1.16 1.89 2.25
C CYS A 53 -0.29 2.17 2.71
N GLN A 54 -0.59 1.96 3.99
CA GLN A 54 -1.91 2.21 4.59
C GLN A 54 -2.40 3.65 4.37
N ALA A 55 -1.51 4.63 4.53
CA ALA A 55 -1.87 6.03 4.35
C ALA A 55 -2.19 6.36 2.89
N GLY A 56 -1.67 5.59 1.92
CA GLY A 56 -1.93 5.82 0.51
C GLY A 56 -3.39 5.60 0.14
N TRP A 57 -3.97 4.45 0.50
CA TRP A 57 -5.40 4.22 0.25
C TRP A 57 -6.29 5.11 1.12
N ALA A 58 -5.87 5.47 2.34
CA ALA A 58 -6.63 6.36 3.20
C ALA A 58 -6.73 7.78 2.61
N VAL A 59 -5.61 8.31 2.10
CA VAL A 59 -5.58 9.58 1.37
C VAL A 59 -6.41 9.52 0.10
N MET A 60 -6.41 8.40 -0.64
CA MET A 60 -7.26 8.23 -1.82
C MET A 60 -8.76 8.26 -1.47
N ILE A 61 -9.16 7.63 -0.36
CA ILE A 61 -10.53 7.75 0.17
C ILE A 61 -10.83 9.22 0.46
N LEU A 62 -9.99 9.91 1.24
CA LEU A 62 -10.21 11.30 1.61
C LEU A 62 -10.27 12.24 0.38
N ALA A 63 -9.35 12.09 -0.56
CA ALA A 63 -9.31 12.90 -1.78
C ALA A 63 -10.55 12.69 -2.66
N SER A 64 -11.14 11.50 -2.64
CA SER A 64 -12.41 11.25 -3.35
C SER A 64 -13.62 11.93 -2.70
N LEU A 65 -13.57 12.16 -1.37
CA LEU A 65 -14.64 12.81 -0.60
C LEU A 65 -14.49 14.33 -0.57
N ARG A 66 -13.25 14.83 -0.54
CA ARG A 66 -12.87 16.23 -0.39
C ARG A 66 -11.80 16.64 -1.42
N PRO A 67 -12.09 16.52 -2.73
CA PRO A 67 -11.09 16.75 -3.79
C PRO A 67 -10.52 18.17 -3.80
N GLU A 68 -11.23 19.16 -3.25
CA GLU A 68 -10.81 20.56 -3.22
C GLU A 68 -9.65 20.86 -2.24
N LEU A 69 -9.25 19.86 -1.43
CA LEU A 69 -8.16 19.97 -0.47
C LEU A 69 -6.79 19.58 -1.05
N PHE A 70 -6.75 18.95 -2.22
CA PHE A 70 -5.56 18.24 -2.71
C PHE A 70 -4.93 18.90 -3.92
N GLY A 71 -3.61 19.08 -3.87
CA GLY A 71 -2.77 19.19 -5.07
C GLY A 71 -2.37 17.78 -5.52
N PRO A 72 -1.19 17.59 -6.11
CA PRO A 72 -0.70 16.27 -6.47
C PRO A 72 -0.72 15.27 -5.29
N ILE A 73 -1.13 14.03 -5.56
CA ILE A 73 -1.21 12.96 -4.57
C ILE A 73 -0.18 11.89 -4.94
N ILE A 74 0.75 11.60 -4.02
CA ILE A 74 1.73 10.53 -4.20
C ILE A 74 1.32 9.34 -3.33
N VAL A 75 1.03 8.20 -3.95
CA VAL A 75 0.76 6.94 -3.26
C VAL A 75 1.90 5.96 -3.50
N ALA A 76 2.62 5.61 -2.43
CA ALA A 76 3.81 4.77 -2.52
C ALA A 76 3.60 3.43 -1.79
N GLY A 77 3.73 2.32 -2.52
CA GLY A 77 3.52 0.98 -1.99
C GLY A 77 2.10 0.74 -1.46
N ALA A 78 1.10 1.48 -1.95
CA ALA A 78 -0.27 1.41 -1.46
C ALA A 78 -1.15 0.53 -2.36
N PRO A 79 -1.80 -0.54 -1.84
CA PRO A 79 -2.72 -1.34 -2.62
C PRO A 79 -4.03 -0.59 -2.83
N LEU A 80 -4.56 -0.62 -4.05
CA LEU A 80 -5.87 -0.07 -4.41
C LEU A 80 -6.77 -1.12 -5.09
N ALA A 81 -6.18 -2.22 -5.58
CA ALA A 81 -6.86 -3.40 -6.13
C ALA A 81 -6.41 -4.67 -5.39
N TYR A 82 -7.07 -5.01 -4.29
CA TYR A 82 -6.57 -5.95 -3.27
C TYR A 82 -6.54 -7.41 -3.71
N TRP A 83 -7.43 -7.78 -4.64
CA TRP A 83 -7.47 -9.12 -5.22
C TRP A 83 -6.52 -9.28 -6.41
N ALA A 84 -5.99 -8.18 -6.96
CA ALA A 84 -5.18 -8.19 -8.18
C ALA A 84 -3.81 -8.87 -7.96
N GLY A 85 -3.21 -9.38 -9.03
CA GLY A 85 -1.98 -10.16 -8.98
C GLY A 85 -1.88 -11.23 -10.05
N VAL A 86 -0.77 -11.96 -10.05
CA VAL A 86 -0.44 -13.01 -11.02
C VAL A 86 -0.23 -14.34 -10.29
N HIS A 87 -0.55 -15.45 -10.94
CA HIS A 87 -0.33 -16.78 -10.35
C HIS A 87 1.15 -17.05 -10.10
N GLY A 88 1.44 -17.86 -9.08
CA GLY A 88 2.80 -18.25 -8.70
C GLY A 88 3.62 -17.15 -8.04
N LYS A 89 3.00 -16.00 -7.69
CA LYS A 89 3.66 -14.90 -6.99
C LYS A 89 2.76 -14.28 -5.92
N TYR A 90 3.39 -13.84 -4.83
CA TYR A 90 2.80 -12.95 -3.82
C TYR A 90 1.45 -13.44 -3.26
N PRO A 91 1.44 -14.59 -2.57
CA PRO A 91 0.20 -15.30 -2.22
C PRO A 91 -0.60 -14.65 -1.08
N MET A 92 -0.13 -13.55 -0.48
CA MET A 92 -0.82 -12.91 0.65
C MET A 92 -2.28 -12.53 0.32
N ARG A 93 -2.56 -12.21 -0.95
CA ARG A 93 -3.93 -11.95 -1.41
C ARG A 93 -4.90 -13.11 -1.13
N TYR A 94 -4.42 -14.34 -1.03
CA TYR A 94 -5.22 -15.53 -0.76
C TYR A 94 -5.51 -15.73 0.74
N SER A 95 -4.72 -15.12 1.62
CA SER A 95 -4.79 -15.35 3.07
C SER A 95 -6.16 -15.05 3.66
N GLY A 96 -6.84 -14.01 3.18
CA GLY A 96 -8.20 -13.67 3.61
C GLY A 96 -9.18 -14.83 3.40
N GLY A 97 -9.13 -15.51 2.26
CA GLY A 97 -9.95 -16.70 2.02
C GLY A 97 -9.49 -17.91 2.83
N LEU A 98 -8.18 -18.19 2.84
CA LEU A 98 -7.63 -19.37 3.54
C LEU A 98 -7.90 -19.36 5.05
N LEU A 99 -8.00 -18.18 5.66
CA LEU A 99 -8.34 -18.00 7.07
C LEU A 99 -9.86 -17.99 7.34
N GLY A 100 -10.68 -18.24 6.31
CA GLY A 100 -12.13 -18.24 6.40
C GLY A 100 -12.76 -16.85 6.46
N GLY A 101 -12.01 -15.81 6.08
CA GLY A 101 -12.50 -14.43 6.03
C GLY A 101 -12.17 -13.58 7.25
N SER A 102 -12.92 -12.50 7.41
CA SER A 102 -12.68 -11.45 8.40
C SER A 102 -13.19 -11.75 9.81
N TRP A 103 -13.80 -12.92 10.05
CA TRP A 103 -14.27 -13.32 11.38
C TRP A 103 -13.14 -13.39 12.42
N LEU A 104 -11.91 -13.74 12.01
CA LEU A 104 -10.74 -13.71 12.89
C LEU A 104 -10.38 -12.31 13.34
N THR A 105 -10.58 -11.30 12.48
CA THR A 105 -10.39 -9.89 12.84
C THR A 105 -11.35 -9.49 13.95
N ALA A 106 -12.62 -9.88 13.85
CA ALA A 106 -13.61 -9.65 14.90
C ALA A 106 -13.24 -10.41 16.19
N LEU A 107 -12.89 -11.70 16.09
CA LEU A 107 -12.50 -12.52 17.23
C LEU A 107 -11.30 -11.94 17.99
N THR A 108 -10.21 -11.64 17.28
CA THR A 108 -9.00 -11.09 17.89
C THR A 108 -9.25 -9.71 18.50
N SER A 109 -10.11 -8.89 17.90
CA SER A 109 -10.53 -7.61 18.47
C SER A 109 -11.37 -7.78 19.73
N ASP A 110 -12.27 -8.76 19.77
CA ASP A 110 -13.09 -9.06 20.94
C ASP A 110 -12.26 -9.60 22.09
N LEU A 111 -11.26 -10.46 21.81
CA LEU A 111 -10.25 -10.91 22.77
C LEU A 111 -9.40 -9.73 23.27
N GLY A 112 -9.16 -8.72 22.46
CA GLY A 112 -8.52 -7.46 22.84
C GLY A 112 -9.46 -6.44 23.50
N ALA A 113 -10.63 -6.86 23.98
CA ALA A 113 -11.63 -5.99 24.61
C ALA A 113 -12.05 -4.79 23.74
N GLY A 114 -12.24 -5.01 22.44
CA GLY A 114 -12.62 -4.00 21.45
C GLY A 114 -11.45 -3.33 20.74
N LYS A 115 -10.22 -3.82 20.97
CA LYS A 115 -9.01 -3.36 20.29
C LYS A 115 -8.33 -4.51 19.57
N PHE A 116 -7.84 -4.23 18.38
CA PHE A 116 -6.99 -5.13 17.64
C PHE A 116 -5.51 -4.84 17.94
N ASP A 117 -4.78 -5.86 18.35
CA ASP A 117 -3.34 -5.76 18.62
C ASP A 117 -2.53 -5.74 17.31
N GLY A 118 -1.88 -4.61 17.03
CA GLY A 118 -1.06 -4.45 15.82
C GLY A 118 0.11 -5.43 15.69
N ALA A 119 0.49 -6.11 16.78
CA ALA A 119 1.49 -7.17 16.72
C ALA A 119 1.09 -8.29 15.74
N TRP A 120 -0.19 -8.58 15.58
CA TRP A 120 -0.66 -9.54 14.58
C TRP A 120 -0.40 -9.09 13.14
N LEU A 121 -0.46 -7.78 12.85
CA LEU A 121 -0.10 -7.26 11.52
C LEU A 121 1.39 -7.42 11.26
N VAL A 122 2.23 -7.03 12.23
CA VAL A 122 3.69 -7.19 12.11
C VAL A 122 4.07 -8.65 11.95
N GLN A 123 3.41 -9.57 12.67
CA GLN A 123 3.63 -11.01 12.50
C GLN A 123 3.30 -11.48 11.07
N ASN A 124 2.24 -10.95 10.45
CA ASN A 124 1.93 -11.26 9.04
C ASN A 124 3.02 -10.76 8.08
N PHE A 125 3.64 -9.60 8.34
CA PHE A 125 4.80 -9.14 7.57
C PHE A 125 6.02 -10.04 7.77
N GLU A 126 6.31 -10.42 9.01
CA GLU A 126 7.45 -11.28 9.36
C GLU A 126 7.34 -12.69 8.75
N ASN A 127 6.12 -13.24 8.67
CA ASN A 127 5.85 -14.55 8.09
C ASN A 127 6.10 -14.63 6.57
N GLN A 128 6.15 -13.50 5.87
CA GLN A 128 6.44 -13.49 4.43
C GLN A 128 7.91 -13.62 4.09
N ASN A 129 8.79 -13.38 5.07
CA ASN A 129 10.21 -13.55 4.89
C ASN A 129 10.82 -14.32 6.07
N PRO A 130 10.48 -15.61 6.23
CA PRO A 130 10.92 -16.41 7.37
C PRO A 130 12.44 -16.56 7.41
N SER A 131 13.13 -16.61 6.26
CA SER A 131 14.59 -16.66 6.21
C SER A 131 15.21 -15.40 6.82
N ASN A 132 14.66 -14.21 6.54
CA ASN A 132 15.07 -12.99 7.19
C ASN A 132 14.70 -12.93 8.68
N THR A 133 13.42 -13.18 8.99
CA THR A 133 12.85 -13.05 10.34
C THR A 133 13.52 -14.01 11.33
N LEU A 134 13.60 -15.29 10.96
CA LEU A 134 14.04 -16.36 11.87
C LEU A 134 15.57 -16.52 11.90
N TRP A 135 16.28 -16.03 10.87
CA TRP A 135 17.72 -16.28 10.74
C TRP A 135 18.54 -15.06 10.32
N THR A 136 18.44 -14.59 9.08
CA THR A 136 19.39 -13.62 8.49
C THR A 136 19.54 -12.36 9.31
N LYS A 137 18.43 -11.81 9.84
CA LYS A 137 18.45 -10.60 10.67
C LYS A 137 19.31 -10.78 11.91
N GLN A 138 19.11 -11.88 12.64
CA GLN A 138 19.87 -12.21 13.86
C GLN A 138 21.31 -12.59 13.53
N TYR A 139 21.51 -13.41 12.50
CA TYR A 139 22.83 -13.83 12.05
C TYR A 139 23.71 -12.64 11.64
N ASN A 140 23.14 -11.62 10.99
CA ASN A 140 23.88 -10.42 10.61
C ASN A 140 24.39 -9.65 11.84
N VAL A 141 23.64 -9.60 12.94
CA VAL A 141 24.11 -9.03 14.21
C VAL A 141 25.27 -9.84 14.77
N TYR A 142 25.15 -11.17 14.83
CA TYR A 142 26.19 -12.03 15.41
C TYR A 142 27.47 -12.06 14.56
N SER A 143 27.36 -12.10 13.24
CA SER A 143 28.52 -12.09 12.33
C SER A 143 29.26 -10.76 12.31
N LYS A 144 28.62 -9.66 12.69
CA LYS A 144 29.18 -8.30 12.74
C LYS A 144 28.91 -7.64 14.10
N VAL A 145 29.15 -8.41 15.16
CA VAL A 145 28.80 -8.03 16.54
C VAL A 145 29.39 -6.69 16.99
N ASP A 146 30.53 -6.30 16.42
CA ASP A 146 31.25 -5.07 16.78
C ASP A 146 30.66 -3.80 16.12
N THR A 147 29.80 -3.92 15.10
CA THR A 147 29.29 -2.77 14.33
C THR A 147 27.79 -2.73 14.13
N GLU A 148 27.07 -3.86 14.21
CA GLU A 148 25.65 -3.92 13.84
C GLU A 148 24.68 -3.62 14.99
N ALA A 149 25.16 -3.53 16.23
CA ALA A 149 24.29 -3.41 17.40
C ALA A 149 23.37 -2.18 17.34
N ASP A 150 23.93 -0.99 17.08
CA ASP A 150 23.15 0.25 17.08
C ASP A 150 22.08 0.26 15.97
N ARG A 151 22.47 -0.11 14.74
CA ARG A 151 21.55 -0.20 13.60
C ARG A 151 20.43 -1.22 13.87
N TYR A 152 20.75 -2.37 14.45
CA TYR A 152 19.76 -3.39 14.81
C TYR A 152 18.77 -2.87 15.85
N LEU A 153 19.26 -2.25 16.94
CA LEU A 153 18.41 -1.72 18.01
C LEU A 153 17.53 -0.56 17.54
N GLU A 154 18.03 0.32 16.67
CA GLU A 154 17.22 1.36 16.04
C GLU A 154 16.09 0.77 15.21
N PHE A 155 16.39 -0.24 14.38
CA PHE A 155 15.38 -0.94 13.60
C PHE A 155 14.36 -1.66 14.48
N GLU A 156 14.77 -2.44 15.48
CA GLU A 156 13.84 -3.17 16.36
C GLU A 156 13.01 -2.24 17.24
N ARG A 157 13.54 -1.08 17.65
CA ARG A 157 12.76 -0.07 18.38
C ARG A 157 11.62 0.48 17.51
N TRP A 158 11.89 0.70 16.22
CA TRP A 158 10.86 1.14 15.27
C TRP A 158 9.89 0.00 14.92
N TRP A 159 10.42 -1.17 14.54
CA TRP A 159 9.65 -2.33 14.11
C TRP A 159 8.77 -2.93 15.22
N GLY A 160 9.26 -2.94 16.47
CA GLY A 160 8.51 -3.38 17.65
C GLY A 160 7.50 -2.35 18.19
N GLY A 161 7.42 -1.17 17.57
CA GLY A 161 6.47 -0.11 17.92
C GLY A 161 5.04 -0.38 17.44
N HIS A 162 4.46 -1.52 17.86
CA HIS A 162 3.13 -1.96 17.42
C HIS A 162 2.04 -0.93 17.78
N VAL A 163 1.21 -0.57 16.80
CA VAL A 163 0.08 0.34 16.96
C VAL A 163 -1.21 -0.47 17.01
N ASN A 164 -2.07 -0.20 17.98
CA ASN A 164 -3.38 -0.81 18.08
C ASN A 164 -4.40 -0.10 17.18
N LEU A 165 -5.41 -0.85 16.74
CA LEU A 165 -6.57 -0.30 16.03
C LEU A 165 -7.84 -0.57 16.83
N ASN A 166 -8.85 0.27 16.67
CA ASN A 166 -10.18 -0.10 17.19
C ASN A 166 -10.75 -1.27 16.38
N ALA A 167 -11.59 -2.09 17.00
CA ALA A 167 -12.24 -3.22 16.33
C ALA A 167 -12.93 -2.80 15.02
N GLU A 168 -13.68 -1.70 15.05
CA GLU A 168 -14.40 -1.17 13.88
C GLU A 168 -13.45 -0.71 12.77
N GLU A 169 -12.30 -0.13 13.13
CA GLU A 169 -11.29 0.36 12.19
C GLU A 169 -10.65 -0.80 11.42
N ILE A 170 -10.13 -1.81 12.11
CA ILE A 170 -9.52 -2.96 11.44
C ILE A 170 -10.55 -3.80 10.70
N GLN A 171 -11.79 -3.89 11.22
CA GLN A 171 -12.86 -4.62 10.56
C GLN A 171 -13.22 -3.96 9.24
N PHE A 172 -13.34 -2.63 9.19
CA PHE A 172 -13.51 -1.89 7.94
C PHE A 172 -12.38 -2.19 6.95
N ILE A 173 -11.11 -2.13 7.40
CA ILE A 173 -9.96 -2.37 6.53
C ILE A 173 -10.05 -3.76 5.91
N VAL A 174 -10.31 -4.80 6.70
CA VAL A 174 -10.34 -6.17 6.19
C VAL A 174 -11.58 -6.42 5.32
N ASP A 175 -12.76 -5.95 5.74
CA ASP A 175 -14.02 -6.19 5.04
C ASP A 175 -14.11 -5.41 3.74
N GLU A 176 -13.81 -4.10 3.76
CA GLU A 176 -14.00 -3.25 2.59
C GLU A 176 -12.84 -3.34 1.61
N LEU A 177 -11.62 -3.49 2.11
CA LEU A 177 -10.42 -3.38 1.29
C LEU A 177 -9.91 -4.77 0.91
N PHE A 178 -9.33 -5.51 1.85
CA PHE A 178 -8.59 -6.74 1.55
C PHE A 178 -9.48 -7.90 1.09
N VAL A 179 -10.55 -8.18 1.83
CA VAL A 179 -11.48 -9.27 1.49
C VAL A 179 -12.54 -8.79 0.51
N GLY A 180 -13.08 -7.57 0.70
CA GLY A 180 -14.20 -7.08 -0.10
C GLY A 180 -13.84 -6.48 -1.45
N ASN A 181 -12.61 -5.95 -1.58
CA ASN A 181 -12.11 -5.22 -2.76
C ASN A 181 -13.09 -4.14 -3.26
N ASN A 182 -13.65 -3.36 -2.33
CA ASN A 182 -14.75 -2.42 -2.58
C ASN A 182 -14.28 -1.00 -2.94
N LEU A 183 -12.99 -0.67 -2.74
CA LEU A 183 -12.46 0.69 -2.95
C LEU A 183 -12.51 1.11 -4.43
N ALA A 184 -11.79 0.40 -5.31
CA ALA A 184 -11.81 0.67 -6.75
C ALA A 184 -13.20 0.40 -7.36
N ALA A 185 -13.97 -0.53 -6.79
CA ALA A 185 -15.35 -0.77 -7.20
C ALA A 185 -16.33 0.33 -6.76
N GLY A 186 -15.87 1.32 -5.97
CA GLY A 186 -16.63 2.43 -5.39
C GLY A 186 -17.92 1.99 -4.66
N ARG A 187 -17.81 0.90 -3.90
CA ARG A 187 -18.92 0.33 -3.11
C ARG A 187 -18.89 0.75 -1.64
N ILE A 188 -17.82 1.42 -1.21
CA ILE A 188 -17.69 1.94 0.15
C ILE A 188 -18.61 3.14 0.31
N LYS A 189 -19.42 3.13 1.37
CA LYS A 189 -20.31 4.23 1.75
C LYS A 189 -19.93 4.77 3.12
N MET A 190 -19.88 6.10 3.22
CA MET A 190 -19.70 6.83 4.47
C MET A 190 -21.04 6.92 5.23
N SER A 191 -20.97 7.26 6.52
CA SER A 191 -22.13 7.35 7.41
C SER A 191 -23.19 8.38 6.97
N ASP A 192 -22.80 9.38 6.20
CA ASP A 192 -23.70 10.39 5.60
C ASP A 192 -24.29 9.96 4.25
N GLY A 193 -24.00 8.74 3.80
CA GLY A 193 -24.46 8.19 2.52
C GLY A 193 -23.57 8.56 1.32
N GLN A 194 -22.55 9.39 1.49
CA GLN A 194 -21.59 9.69 0.43
C GLN A 194 -20.84 8.41 0.04
N SER A 195 -20.75 8.13 -1.26
CA SER A 195 -19.99 6.98 -1.78
C SER A 195 -18.56 7.41 -2.09
N VAL A 196 -17.60 6.55 -1.75
CA VAL A 196 -16.19 6.70 -2.14
C VAL A 196 -16.09 6.32 -3.62
N ASP A 197 -15.88 7.30 -4.48
CA ASP A 197 -15.64 7.09 -5.91
C ASP A 197 -14.35 7.80 -6.29
N LEU A 198 -13.30 7.02 -6.56
CA LEU A 198 -11.96 7.54 -6.87
C LEU A 198 -11.95 8.42 -8.14
N ARG A 199 -12.96 8.33 -9.01
CA ARG A 199 -13.12 9.22 -10.18
C ARG A 199 -13.54 10.64 -9.80
N ASN A 200 -13.88 10.88 -8.52
CA ASN A 200 -14.12 12.23 -7.99
C ASN A 200 -12.83 13.00 -7.70
N ILE A 201 -11.69 12.31 -7.61
CA ILE A 201 -10.38 12.95 -7.45
C ILE A 201 -10.13 13.80 -8.70
N ARG A 202 -9.64 15.02 -8.50
CA ARG A 202 -9.34 15.99 -9.58
C ARG A 202 -7.86 16.28 -9.73
N SER A 203 -7.08 15.89 -8.74
CA SER A 203 -5.66 16.19 -8.68
C SER A 203 -4.85 15.05 -9.32
N PRO A 204 -3.66 15.34 -9.86
CA PRO A 204 -2.79 14.30 -10.38
C PRO A 204 -2.47 13.24 -9.32
N ILE A 205 -2.55 11.97 -9.71
CA ILE A 205 -2.20 10.83 -8.85
C ILE A 205 -0.88 10.25 -9.36
N VAL A 206 0.12 10.18 -8.49
CA VAL A 206 1.41 9.54 -8.73
C VAL A 206 1.46 8.24 -7.96
N VAL A 207 1.57 7.11 -8.67
CA VAL A 207 1.68 5.78 -8.08
C VAL A 207 3.13 5.31 -8.15
N PHE A 208 3.72 5.00 -7.00
CA PHE A 208 5.03 4.36 -6.92
C PHE A 208 4.89 2.92 -6.43
N CYS A 209 5.16 1.96 -7.31
CA CYS A 209 5.19 0.53 -6.99
C CYS A 209 6.50 -0.14 -7.44
N SER A 210 6.68 -1.41 -7.07
CA SER A 210 7.90 -2.16 -7.39
C SER A 210 7.58 -3.61 -7.70
N LYS A 211 8.30 -4.20 -8.66
CA LYS A 211 8.26 -5.64 -8.94
C LYS A 211 8.85 -6.46 -7.79
N GLY A 212 9.73 -5.87 -6.97
CA GLY A 212 10.28 -6.48 -5.76
C GLY A 212 9.36 -6.37 -4.53
N ASP A 213 8.20 -5.71 -4.65
CA ASP A 213 7.23 -5.59 -3.58
C ASP A 213 6.28 -6.80 -3.56
N ASN A 214 6.43 -7.64 -2.53
CA ASN A 214 5.59 -8.82 -2.32
C ASN A 214 4.29 -8.50 -1.56
N ILE A 215 4.15 -7.27 -1.05
CA ILE A 215 2.98 -6.78 -0.33
C ILE A 215 2.02 -6.11 -1.30
N THR A 216 2.54 -5.15 -2.06
CA THR A 216 1.80 -4.33 -3.02
C THR A 216 2.49 -4.41 -4.39
N PRO A 217 2.42 -5.57 -5.07
CA PRO A 217 2.98 -5.69 -6.42
C PRO A 217 2.26 -4.75 -7.40
N PRO A 218 2.82 -4.53 -8.62
CA PRO A 218 2.28 -3.56 -9.57
C PRO A 218 0.78 -3.74 -9.85
N GLN A 219 0.29 -4.98 -9.92
CA GLN A 219 -1.14 -5.27 -10.13
C GLN A 219 -2.00 -4.71 -9.00
N GLN A 220 -1.60 -4.88 -7.74
CA GLN A 220 -2.37 -4.33 -6.61
C GLN A 220 -2.31 -2.79 -6.54
N ALA A 221 -1.20 -2.20 -7.01
CA ALA A 221 -1.04 -0.76 -7.04
C ALA A 221 -1.75 -0.08 -8.23
N LEU A 222 -1.95 -0.77 -9.36
CA LEU A 222 -2.36 -0.16 -10.63
C LEU A 222 -3.66 -0.71 -11.23
N ASP A 223 -4.10 -1.93 -10.92
CA ASP A 223 -5.28 -2.52 -11.57
C ASP A 223 -6.59 -1.79 -11.23
N TRP A 224 -6.60 -0.94 -10.20
CA TRP A 224 -7.71 -0.04 -9.93
C TRP A 224 -8.02 0.89 -11.12
N ILE A 225 -7.01 1.21 -11.94
CA ILE A 225 -7.17 1.98 -13.18
C ILE A 225 -8.03 1.19 -14.18
N LEU A 226 -7.82 -0.13 -14.27
CA LEU A 226 -8.59 -1.03 -15.13
C LEU A 226 -10.03 -1.23 -14.63
N ASP A 227 -10.22 -1.15 -13.31
CA ASP A 227 -11.53 -1.23 -12.66
C ASP A 227 -12.34 0.08 -12.81
N LEU A 228 -11.68 1.24 -12.89
CA LEU A 228 -12.36 2.54 -13.01
C LEU A 228 -12.57 3.02 -14.44
N TYR A 229 -11.67 2.66 -15.37
CA TYR A 229 -11.64 3.24 -16.71
C TYR A 229 -11.63 2.16 -17.79
N THR A 230 -12.35 2.44 -18.87
CA THR A 230 -12.43 1.60 -20.07
C THR A 230 -11.19 1.77 -20.93
N ASP A 231 -10.77 3.02 -21.11
CA ASP A 231 -9.61 3.45 -21.89
C ASP A 231 -9.07 4.80 -21.39
N VAL A 232 -8.02 5.30 -22.06
CA VAL A 232 -7.39 6.59 -21.74
C VAL A 232 -8.32 7.78 -22.06
N ASN A 233 -9.26 7.62 -22.99
CA ASN A 233 -10.23 8.68 -23.29
C ASN A 233 -11.22 8.87 -22.13
N GLU A 234 -11.58 7.79 -21.43
CA GLU A 234 -12.38 7.89 -20.21
C GLU A 234 -11.60 8.59 -19.09
N ILE A 235 -10.31 8.27 -18.89
CA ILE A 235 -9.43 9.02 -17.96
C ILE A 235 -9.45 10.53 -18.29
N ARG A 236 -9.30 10.87 -19.57
CA ARG A 236 -9.35 12.26 -20.07
C ARG A 236 -10.72 12.91 -19.87
N ALA A 237 -11.81 12.18 -20.07
CA ALA A 237 -13.18 12.67 -19.88
C ALA A 237 -13.46 13.05 -18.43
N TYR A 238 -12.89 12.30 -17.49
CA TYR A 238 -12.92 12.64 -16.06
C TYR A 238 -11.93 13.77 -15.69
N GLY A 239 -11.09 14.21 -16.63
CA GLY A 239 -10.07 15.23 -16.41
C GLY A 239 -8.93 14.76 -15.52
N GLN A 240 -8.70 13.45 -15.44
CA GLN A 240 -7.76 12.87 -14.49
C GLN A 240 -6.36 12.70 -15.10
N THR A 241 -5.34 13.01 -14.31
CA THR A 241 -3.93 12.75 -14.64
C THR A 241 -3.40 11.65 -13.72
N ILE A 242 -2.90 10.56 -14.30
CA ILE A 242 -2.32 9.44 -13.56
C ILE A 242 -0.91 9.20 -14.06
N VAL A 243 0.06 9.27 -13.16
CA VAL A 243 1.46 8.98 -13.41
C VAL A 243 1.83 7.76 -12.58
N TYR A 244 2.52 6.78 -13.15
CA TYR A 244 3.04 5.66 -12.36
C TYR A 244 4.53 5.43 -12.63
N THR A 245 5.24 4.87 -11.66
CA THR A 245 6.59 4.32 -11.85
C THR A 245 6.66 2.92 -11.26
N VAL A 246 7.34 2.02 -11.96
CA VAL A 246 7.58 0.65 -11.52
C VAL A 246 9.08 0.46 -11.30
N HIS A 247 9.50 0.30 -10.06
CA HIS A 247 10.89 -0.03 -9.75
C HIS A 247 11.13 -1.54 -9.89
N GLU A 248 12.32 -1.95 -10.35
CA GLU A 248 12.61 -3.35 -10.69
C GLU A 248 12.76 -4.29 -9.49
N SER A 249 13.38 -3.86 -8.39
CA SER A 249 13.79 -4.80 -7.33
C SER A 249 13.59 -4.35 -5.89
N VAL A 250 13.10 -3.13 -5.63
CA VAL A 250 12.99 -2.63 -4.25
C VAL A 250 11.85 -3.36 -3.51
N GLY A 251 12.13 -3.87 -2.32
CA GLY A 251 11.09 -4.46 -1.47
C GLY A 251 10.15 -3.41 -0.88
N HIS A 252 9.02 -3.84 -0.32
CA HIS A 252 7.97 -2.95 0.22
C HIS A 252 8.49 -1.84 1.13
N LEU A 253 9.24 -2.19 2.18
CA LEU A 253 9.83 -1.21 3.10
C LEU A 253 10.87 -0.33 2.41
N GLY A 254 11.55 -0.85 1.39
CA GLY A 254 12.53 -0.10 0.63
C GLY A 254 11.92 1.07 -0.14
N ILE A 255 10.63 0.97 -0.51
CA ILE A 255 9.89 2.02 -1.21
C ILE A 255 9.84 3.31 -0.40
N PHE A 256 9.69 3.26 0.93
CA PHE A 256 9.47 4.46 1.74
C PHE A 256 10.38 4.61 2.98
N VAL A 257 11.08 3.56 3.42
CA VAL A 257 11.98 3.60 4.59
C VAL A 257 13.46 3.65 4.17
N SER A 258 13.82 3.27 2.95
CA SER A 258 15.24 3.22 2.55
C SER A 258 15.79 4.60 2.19
N GLY A 259 16.81 5.05 2.93
CA GLY A 259 17.57 6.26 2.60
C GLY A 259 18.47 6.15 1.36
N GLY A 260 18.47 5.00 0.68
CA GLY A 260 19.40 4.67 -0.42
C GLY A 260 18.74 4.21 -1.73
N ILE A 261 17.77 3.29 -1.69
CA ILE A 261 17.31 2.58 -2.91
C ILE A 261 16.19 3.36 -3.61
N ALA A 262 15.23 3.92 -2.87
CA ALA A 262 14.12 4.71 -3.42
C ALA A 262 14.36 6.24 -3.38
N LYS A 263 15.55 6.67 -2.96
CA LYS A 263 15.88 8.09 -2.77
C LYS A 263 15.89 8.85 -4.11
N LYS A 264 16.21 8.15 -5.20
CA LYS A 264 16.19 8.70 -6.55
C LYS A 264 14.77 9.11 -6.92
N GLU A 265 13.84 8.17 -6.92
CA GLU A 265 12.45 8.37 -7.35
C GLU A 265 11.76 9.44 -6.50
N HIS A 266 11.91 9.38 -5.17
CA HIS A 266 11.34 10.39 -4.27
C HIS A 266 11.94 11.79 -4.48
N ALA A 267 13.23 11.88 -4.75
CA ALA A 267 13.88 13.16 -5.03
C ALA A 267 13.41 13.74 -6.37
N GLU A 268 13.28 12.90 -7.39
CA GLU A 268 12.83 13.33 -8.71
C GLU A 268 11.34 13.72 -8.69
N PHE A 269 10.47 12.97 -8.01
CA PHE A 269 9.07 13.39 -7.82
C PHE A 269 8.96 14.70 -7.06
N SER A 270 9.72 14.87 -5.97
CA SER A 270 9.71 16.14 -5.22
C SER A 270 10.26 17.30 -6.03
N SER A 271 11.21 17.07 -6.95
CA SER A 271 11.84 18.13 -7.75
C SER A 271 11.05 18.48 -9.01
N ASN A 272 10.18 17.57 -9.46
CA ASN A 272 9.36 17.73 -10.68
C ASN A 272 7.86 17.75 -10.36
N ILE A 273 7.46 18.04 -9.12
CA ILE A 273 6.05 18.00 -8.72
C ILE A 273 5.22 19.05 -9.49
N ASP A 274 5.80 20.21 -9.78
CA ASP A 274 5.17 21.26 -10.56
C ASP A 274 4.95 20.84 -12.02
N LEU A 275 5.87 20.04 -12.58
CA LEU A 275 5.70 19.45 -13.91
C LEU A 275 4.52 18.47 -13.91
N ILE A 276 4.44 17.62 -12.90
CA ILE A 276 3.34 16.65 -12.74
C ILE A 276 2.00 17.37 -12.57
N ASP A 277 1.98 18.49 -11.86
CA ASP A 277 0.77 19.29 -11.61
C ASP A 277 0.16 19.88 -12.89
N VAL A 278 1.00 20.16 -13.91
CA VAL A 278 0.56 20.74 -15.19
C VAL A 278 0.41 19.72 -16.32
N LEU A 279 0.65 18.43 -16.06
CA LEU A 279 0.47 17.38 -17.07
C LEU A 279 -1.01 17.29 -17.50
N PRO A 280 -1.29 17.21 -18.81
CA PRO A 280 -2.65 17.10 -19.30
C PRO A 280 -3.25 15.75 -18.89
N PRO A 281 -4.59 15.66 -18.73
CA PRO A 281 -5.28 14.43 -18.39
C PRO A 281 -4.87 13.24 -19.27
N GLY A 282 -4.61 12.10 -18.64
CA GLY A 282 -4.09 10.91 -19.30
C GLY A 282 -3.40 9.94 -18.35
N LEU A 283 -2.81 8.91 -18.92
CA LEU A 283 -2.02 7.89 -18.23
C LEU A 283 -0.57 7.98 -18.70
N TYR A 284 0.36 8.09 -17.76
CA TYR A 284 1.78 8.25 -18.03
C TYR A 284 2.63 7.32 -17.19
N GLU A 285 3.72 6.82 -17.76
CA GLU A 285 4.80 6.17 -17.02
C GLU A 285 5.93 7.18 -16.80
N ALA A 286 6.32 7.37 -15.54
CA ALA A 286 7.51 8.13 -15.18
C ALA A 286 8.74 7.24 -15.32
N THR A 287 9.60 7.55 -16.29
CA THR A 287 10.90 6.91 -16.50
C THR A 287 12.02 7.86 -16.08
N PHE A 288 13.11 7.32 -15.55
CA PHE A 288 14.22 8.12 -15.02
C PHE A 288 15.54 7.78 -15.72
N GLU A 289 15.94 8.62 -16.66
CA GLU A 289 17.16 8.46 -17.46
C GLU A 289 18.35 9.18 -16.81
N ALA A 290 19.54 8.57 -16.87
CA ALA A 290 20.75 9.23 -16.38
C ALA A 290 21.14 10.36 -17.35
N LYS A 291 21.60 11.49 -16.81
CA LYS A 291 22.12 12.58 -17.63
C LYS A 291 23.33 12.09 -18.45
N GLY A 292 23.30 12.37 -19.75
CA GLY A 292 24.36 12.07 -20.71
C GLY A 292 24.65 13.27 -21.63
N ALA A 293 25.59 13.08 -22.56
CA ALA A 293 25.96 14.11 -23.53
C ALA A 293 24.81 14.50 -24.48
N ASP A 294 23.86 13.59 -24.68
CA ASP A 294 22.69 13.76 -25.57
C ASP A 294 21.44 14.27 -24.81
N THR A 295 21.57 14.61 -23.52
CA THR A 295 20.45 15.15 -22.75
C THR A 295 20.19 16.60 -23.15
N GLU A 296 19.06 16.84 -23.82
CA GLU A 296 18.61 18.19 -24.17
C GLU A 296 18.48 19.09 -22.92
N ASN A 297 19.06 20.29 -22.95
CA ASN A 297 19.05 21.27 -21.87
C ASN A 297 19.47 20.70 -20.49
N ALA A 298 20.56 19.93 -20.46
CA ALA A 298 21.08 19.26 -19.26
C ALA A 298 21.36 20.21 -18.06
N ASP A 299 21.54 21.49 -18.34
CA ASP A 299 21.71 22.62 -17.41
C ASP A 299 20.43 23.03 -16.67
N LEU A 300 19.25 22.76 -17.24
CA LEU A 300 17.94 23.05 -16.63
C LEU A 300 17.43 21.92 -15.73
N ALA A 301 17.90 20.69 -15.94
CA ALA A 301 17.54 19.56 -15.09
C ALA A 301 18.25 19.67 -13.72
N VAL A 302 17.52 19.50 -12.62
CA VAL A 302 18.10 19.48 -11.27
C VAL A 302 18.50 18.04 -10.93
N GLY A 303 19.77 17.80 -10.55
CA GLY A 303 20.25 16.47 -10.17
C GLY A 303 20.97 15.69 -11.27
N GLN A 304 21.09 14.36 -11.09
CA GLN A 304 21.81 13.45 -12.01
C GLN A 304 20.88 12.67 -12.95
N TRP A 305 19.57 12.79 -12.75
CA TRP A 305 18.55 12.07 -13.50
C TRP A 305 17.60 13.06 -14.17
N VAL A 306 16.97 12.63 -15.24
CA VAL A 306 15.90 13.36 -15.92
C VAL A 306 14.66 12.49 -15.88
N MET A 307 13.60 12.99 -15.27
CA MET A 307 12.28 12.35 -15.29
C MET A 307 11.61 12.64 -16.63
N ARG A 308 11.10 11.60 -17.29
CA ARG A 308 10.25 11.70 -18.48
C ARG A 308 8.90 11.08 -18.16
N CYS A 309 7.83 11.72 -18.63
CA CYS A 309 6.48 11.17 -18.54
C CYS A 309 6.05 10.69 -19.91
N GLU A 310 6.12 9.38 -20.12
CA GLU A 310 5.75 8.77 -21.39
C GLU A 310 4.27 8.41 -21.38
N ALA A 311 3.53 8.81 -22.41
CA ALA A 311 2.13 8.44 -22.54
C ALA A 311 1.97 6.91 -22.65
N ARG A 312 0.98 6.38 -21.96
CA ARG A 312 0.65 4.95 -21.91
C ARG A 312 -0.83 4.72 -22.13
N THR A 313 -1.17 3.46 -22.37
CA THR A 313 -2.51 2.94 -22.53
C THR A 313 -2.83 1.96 -21.41
N LEU A 314 -4.10 1.56 -21.30
CA LEU A 314 -4.49 0.51 -20.34
C LEU A 314 -3.93 -0.86 -20.75
N ASP A 315 -3.51 -1.06 -22.00
CA ASP A 315 -2.86 -2.29 -22.43
C ASP A 315 -1.46 -2.44 -21.82
N ASP A 316 -0.76 -1.33 -21.56
CA ASP A 316 0.53 -1.35 -20.86
C ASP A 316 0.36 -1.83 -19.40
N ILE A 317 -0.75 -1.46 -18.75
CA ILE A 317 -1.10 -1.99 -17.42
C ILE A 317 -1.45 -3.48 -17.51
N ARG A 318 -2.29 -3.89 -18.47
CA ARG A 318 -2.66 -5.29 -18.69
C ARG A 318 -1.45 -6.18 -19.03
N ALA A 319 -0.44 -5.63 -19.70
CA ALA A 319 0.78 -6.35 -20.05
C ALA A 319 1.61 -6.77 -18.83
N MET A 320 1.39 -6.14 -17.66
CA MET A 320 1.98 -6.57 -16.39
C MET A 320 1.32 -7.85 -15.84
N GLY A 321 0.26 -8.34 -16.46
CA GLY A 321 -0.54 -9.48 -15.99
C GLY A 321 -1.59 -9.08 -14.96
N GLY A 322 -2.47 -10.00 -14.61
CA GLY A 322 -3.56 -9.75 -13.68
C GLY A 322 -4.46 -10.97 -13.54
N ASN A 323 -5.60 -10.79 -12.89
CA ASN A 323 -6.57 -11.86 -12.70
C ASN A 323 -7.32 -12.21 -13.98
N SER A 324 -7.57 -13.50 -14.16
CA SER A 324 -8.59 -13.97 -15.10
C SER A 324 -10.00 -13.76 -14.52
N PRO A 325 -11.07 -13.76 -15.35
CA PRO A 325 -12.45 -13.78 -14.85
C PRO A 325 -12.76 -14.96 -13.91
N GLU A 326 -12.01 -16.05 -14.01
CA GLU A 326 -12.14 -17.22 -13.13
C GLU A 326 -11.56 -16.93 -11.75
N ASP A 327 -10.40 -16.27 -11.69
CA ASP A 327 -9.82 -15.78 -10.43
C ASP A 327 -10.76 -14.80 -9.75
N GLU A 328 -11.40 -13.93 -10.52
CA GLU A 328 -12.42 -13.01 -10.01
C GLU A 328 -13.57 -13.73 -9.31
N ARG A 329 -14.08 -14.80 -9.93
CA ARG A 329 -15.14 -15.61 -9.31
C ARG A 329 -14.65 -16.32 -8.04
N ARG A 330 -13.40 -16.78 -8.01
CA ARG A 330 -12.79 -17.39 -6.81
C ARG A 330 -12.73 -16.39 -5.65
N PHE A 331 -12.24 -15.18 -5.89
CA PHE A 331 -12.23 -14.13 -4.86
C PHE A 331 -13.62 -13.69 -4.44
N ALA A 332 -14.56 -13.57 -5.39
CA ALA A 332 -15.95 -13.29 -5.07
C ALA A 332 -16.58 -14.37 -4.17
N ALA A 333 -16.28 -15.65 -4.42
CA ALA A 333 -16.71 -16.75 -3.56
C ALA A 333 -16.06 -16.66 -2.16
N ALA A 334 -14.77 -16.36 -2.08
CA ALA A 334 -14.07 -16.15 -0.82
C ALA A 334 -14.68 -15.01 0.01
N LYS A 335 -15.03 -13.90 -0.65
CA LYS A 335 -15.76 -12.79 -0.02
C LYS A 335 -17.11 -13.23 0.55
N ARG A 336 -17.92 -13.97 -0.22
CA ARG A 336 -19.22 -14.45 0.27
C ARG A 336 -19.10 -15.42 1.45
N VAL A 337 -18.10 -16.31 1.42
CA VAL A 337 -17.78 -17.18 2.57
C VAL A 337 -17.37 -16.34 3.78
N SER A 338 -16.54 -15.32 3.60
CA SER A 338 -16.15 -14.40 4.67
C SER A 338 -17.34 -13.72 5.32
N GLU A 339 -18.26 -13.16 4.52
CA GLU A 339 -19.48 -12.50 5.01
C GLU A 339 -20.35 -13.47 5.83
N ILE A 340 -20.50 -14.72 5.37
CA ILE A 340 -21.25 -15.76 6.10
C ILE A 340 -20.56 -16.10 7.42
N ASN A 341 -19.25 -16.33 7.42
CA ASN A 341 -18.49 -16.71 8.61
C ASN A 341 -18.46 -15.59 9.64
N LEU A 342 -18.28 -14.33 9.22
CA LEU A 342 -18.36 -13.17 10.11
C LEU A 342 -19.75 -13.06 10.76
N ALA A 343 -20.82 -13.17 9.96
CA ALA A 343 -22.18 -13.13 10.48
C ALA A 343 -22.46 -14.28 11.47
N ALA A 344 -21.97 -15.49 11.19
CA ALA A 344 -22.08 -16.63 12.09
C ALA A 344 -21.31 -16.39 13.41
N TYR A 345 -20.07 -15.92 13.34
CA TYR A 345 -19.27 -15.58 14.51
C TYR A 345 -19.97 -14.52 15.39
N GLN A 346 -20.38 -13.40 14.79
CA GLN A 346 -21.05 -12.30 15.50
C GLN A 346 -22.35 -12.75 16.16
N LYS A 347 -23.12 -13.61 15.50
CA LYS A 347 -24.42 -14.08 16.02
C LYS A 347 -24.29 -15.13 17.11
N PHE A 348 -23.38 -16.09 16.96
CA PHE A 348 -23.37 -17.29 17.78
C PHE A 348 -22.22 -17.36 18.80
N VAL A 349 -21.09 -16.69 18.55
CA VAL A 349 -19.87 -16.82 19.36
C VAL A 349 -19.50 -15.52 20.05
N GLN A 350 -19.55 -14.39 19.35
CA GLN A 350 -19.15 -13.08 19.87
C GLN A 350 -19.81 -12.69 21.21
N PRO A 351 -21.12 -12.92 21.45
CA PRO A 351 -21.74 -12.58 22.74
C PRO A 351 -21.08 -13.29 23.93
N TRP A 352 -20.65 -14.55 23.74
CA TRP A 352 -19.95 -15.32 24.77
C TRP A 352 -18.55 -14.78 25.01
N ILE A 353 -17.80 -14.50 23.94
CA ILE A 353 -16.44 -13.93 24.04
C ILE A 353 -16.48 -12.58 24.75
N LYS A 354 -17.35 -11.66 24.32
CA LYS A 354 -17.51 -10.34 24.96
C LYS A 354 -17.99 -10.43 26.41
N GLY A 355 -18.75 -11.47 26.77
CA GLY A 355 -19.17 -11.72 28.15
C GLY A 355 -18.05 -12.25 29.05
N MET A 356 -17.05 -12.92 28.48
CA MET A 356 -15.93 -13.54 29.22
C MET A 356 -14.68 -12.65 29.29
N VAL A 357 -14.42 -11.84 28.26
CA VAL A 357 -13.22 -11.02 28.15
C VAL A 357 -13.39 -9.71 28.90
N ASN A 358 -12.47 -9.41 29.82
CA ASN A 358 -12.35 -8.10 30.46
C ASN A 358 -11.04 -7.40 30.04
N PRO A 359 -10.91 -6.08 30.30
CA PRO A 359 -9.72 -5.31 29.90
C PRO A 359 -8.40 -5.85 30.47
N GLN A 360 -8.40 -6.42 31.68
CA GLN A 360 -7.20 -6.98 32.31
C GLN A 360 -6.72 -8.25 31.59
N MET A 361 -7.66 -9.11 31.18
CA MET A 361 -7.35 -10.30 30.38
C MET A 361 -6.83 -9.93 28.99
N ALA A 362 -7.44 -8.93 28.34
CA ALA A 362 -7.00 -8.42 27.05
C ALA A 362 -5.55 -7.89 27.12
N GLU A 363 -5.24 -7.09 28.14
CA GLU A 363 -3.89 -6.57 28.35
C GLU A 363 -2.88 -7.68 28.67
N LEU A 364 -3.28 -8.70 29.44
CA LEU A 364 -2.43 -9.86 29.68
C LEU A 364 -2.13 -10.62 28.38
N MET A 365 -3.14 -10.91 27.55
CA MET A 365 -2.94 -11.59 26.26
C MET A 365 -2.04 -10.80 25.32
N ARG A 366 -2.22 -9.48 25.25
CA ARG A 366 -1.35 -8.58 24.48
C ARG A 366 0.11 -8.66 24.94
N ASN A 367 0.35 -8.65 26.25
CA ASN A 367 1.70 -8.73 26.82
C ASN A 367 2.32 -10.13 26.66
N LEU A 368 1.49 -11.18 26.59
CA LEU A 368 1.90 -12.55 26.28
C LEU A 368 2.07 -12.82 24.78
N HIS A 369 1.83 -11.84 23.91
CA HIS A 369 2.04 -12.01 22.47
C HIS A 369 3.53 -12.35 22.20
N PRO A 370 3.85 -13.37 21.38
CA PRO A 370 5.23 -13.82 21.14
C PRO A 370 6.18 -12.69 20.72
N LEU A 371 5.70 -11.78 19.86
CA LEU A 371 6.50 -10.64 19.41
C LEU A 371 6.89 -9.65 20.50
N ARG A 372 6.19 -9.61 21.64
CA ARG A 372 6.59 -8.81 22.81
C ARG A 372 7.39 -9.65 23.80
N LEU A 373 6.97 -10.89 24.05
CA LEU A 373 7.64 -11.80 24.98
C LEU A 373 9.11 -12.02 24.63
N GLN A 374 9.44 -12.12 23.35
CA GLN A 374 10.83 -12.26 22.93
C GLN A 374 11.72 -11.10 23.41
N TYR A 375 11.21 -9.87 23.51
CA TYR A 375 11.97 -8.73 24.02
C TYR A 375 11.91 -8.64 25.54
N GLU A 376 10.75 -8.88 26.14
CA GLU A 376 10.57 -8.85 27.59
C GLU A 376 11.45 -9.90 28.28
N ALA A 377 11.64 -11.07 27.66
CA ALA A 377 12.53 -12.13 28.14
C ALA A 377 14.00 -11.67 28.28
N PHE A 378 14.46 -10.77 27.42
CA PHE A 378 15.82 -10.19 27.46
C PHE A 378 15.85 -8.76 28.01
N SER A 379 14.77 -8.29 28.63
CA SER A 379 14.69 -6.95 29.18
C SER A 379 15.37 -6.82 30.54
N SER A 380 15.61 -5.59 30.98
CA SER A 380 16.10 -5.29 32.33
C SER A 380 15.12 -5.69 33.45
N LYS A 381 13.87 -6.04 33.12
CA LYS A 381 12.90 -6.56 34.09
C LYS A 381 13.19 -8.01 34.46
N ASN A 382 13.90 -8.77 33.61
CA ASN A 382 14.33 -10.12 33.92
C ASN A 382 15.60 -10.07 34.79
N PRO A 383 15.57 -10.54 36.06
CA PRO A 383 16.74 -10.51 36.95
C PRO A 383 17.97 -11.22 36.37
N LEU A 384 17.78 -12.26 35.56
CA LEU A 384 18.87 -12.99 34.91
C LEU A 384 19.66 -12.11 33.93
N MET A 385 19.04 -11.05 33.38
CA MET A 385 19.72 -10.13 32.46
C MET A 385 20.71 -9.21 33.16
N SER A 386 20.62 -9.06 34.49
CA SER A 386 21.66 -8.34 35.25
C SER A 386 23.01 -9.06 35.20
N MET A 387 22.98 -10.40 35.29
CA MET A 387 24.16 -11.24 35.14
C MET A 387 24.72 -11.14 33.71
N VAL A 388 23.84 -11.21 32.70
CA VAL A 388 24.22 -11.04 31.29
C VAL A 388 24.87 -9.68 31.05
N LYS A 389 24.34 -8.60 31.64
CA LYS A 389 24.93 -7.25 31.53
C LYS A 389 26.35 -7.20 32.10
N SER A 390 26.59 -7.82 33.26
CA SER A 390 27.91 -7.88 33.88
C SER A 390 28.90 -8.68 33.01
N MET A 391 28.48 -9.87 32.56
CA MET A 391 29.30 -10.71 31.67
C MET A 391 29.58 -10.02 30.33
N ALA A 392 28.60 -9.28 29.77
CA ALA A 392 28.78 -8.52 28.54
C ALA A 392 29.84 -7.42 28.69
N GLY A 393 30.00 -6.84 29.88
CA GLY A 393 31.11 -5.91 30.19
C GLY A 393 32.47 -6.60 30.07
N GLN A 394 32.63 -7.74 30.73
CA GLN A 394 33.87 -8.54 30.67
C GLN A 394 34.19 -8.99 29.24
N VAL A 395 33.18 -9.50 28.51
CA VAL A 395 33.35 -9.94 27.12
C VAL A 395 33.79 -8.80 26.20
N ARG A 396 33.36 -7.55 26.46
CA ARG A 396 33.80 -6.38 25.69
C ARG A 396 35.25 -6.00 25.99
N GLU A 397 35.67 -6.08 27.25
CA GLU A 397 37.06 -5.80 27.64
C GLU A 397 38.02 -6.85 27.06
N ASP A 398 37.61 -8.12 27.06
CA ASP A 398 38.42 -9.25 26.56
C ASP A 398 38.18 -9.57 25.07
N ARG A 399 37.40 -8.75 24.35
CA ARG A 399 37.02 -8.98 22.95
C ARG A 399 38.25 -9.03 22.05
N LYS A 400 38.49 -10.19 21.42
CA LYS A 400 39.54 -10.39 20.39
C LYS A 400 38.93 -10.77 19.05
N GLN A 401 39.08 -9.89 18.05
CA GLN A 401 38.57 -10.15 16.71
C GLN A 401 39.22 -11.41 16.13
N ALA A 402 38.41 -12.28 15.53
CA ALA A 402 38.91 -13.45 14.84
C ALA A 402 39.66 -13.04 13.57
N SER A 403 40.71 -13.79 13.20
CA SER A 403 41.43 -13.57 11.94
C SER A 403 40.50 -13.70 10.74
N LYS A 404 40.73 -12.89 9.71
CA LYS A 404 40.00 -12.97 8.42
C LYS A 404 40.22 -14.32 7.72
N ASP A 405 41.36 -14.96 7.98
CA ASP A 405 41.70 -16.26 7.39
C ASP A 405 41.19 -17.46 8.22
N ASN A 406 40.33 -17.22 9.21
CA ASN A 406 39.80 -18.28 10.06
C ASN A 406 38.79 -19.17 9.27
N PRO A 407 39.09 -20.47 9.03
CA PRO A 407 38.22 -21.35 8.26
C PRO A 407 36.85 -21.59 8.91
N PHE A 408 36.72 -21.43 10.23
CA PHE A 408 35.44 -21.57 10.92
C PHE A 408 34.46 -20.44 10.57
N ILE A 409 34.94 -19.25 10.20
CA ILE A 409 34.07 -18.16 9.73
C ILE A 409 33.47 -18.53 8.38
N ALA A 410 34.29 -19.03 7.45
CA ALA A 410 33.81 -19.48 6.14
C ALA A 410 32.79 -20.64 6.28
N PHE A 411 33.07 -21.60 7.17
CA PHE A 411 32.13 -22.68 7.48
C PHE A 411 30.81 -22.15 8.06
N GLN A 412 30.87 -21.21 9.01
CA GLN A 412 29.69 -20.56 9.59
C GLN A 412 28.86 -19.84 8.51
N GLU A 413 29.48 -19.11 7.59
CA GLU A 413 28.79 -18.46 6.47
C GLU A 413 28.09 -19.46 5.56
N GLN A 414 28.73 -20.60 5.29
CA GLN A 414 28.14 -21.66 4.48
C GLN A 414 26.92 -22.29 5.15
N VAL A 415 27.00 -22.60 6.45
CA VAL A 415 25.85 -23.10 7.23
C VAL A 415 24.72 -22.08 7.23
N SER A 416 25.04 -20.81 7.43
CA SER A 416 24.05 -19.72 7.40
C SER A 416 23.32 -19.67 6.05
N LYS A 417 24.06 -19.73 4.93
CA LYS A 417 23.48 -19.79 3.57
C LYS A 417 22.57 -21.02 3.39
N GLN A 418 22.96 -22.19 3.90
CA GLN A 418 22.13 -23.40 3.83
C GLN A 418 20.82 -23.25 4.60
N ILE A 419 20.85 -22.64 5.79
CA ILE A 419 19.64 -22.38 6.58
C ILE A 419 18.73 -21.41 5.85
N VAL A 420 19.27 -20.32 5.28
CA VAL A 420 18.52 -19.36 4.46
C VAL A 420 17.85 -20.08 3.28
N HIS A 421 18.60 -20.88 2.51
CA HIS A 421 18.05 -21.64 1.39
C HIS A 421 16.95 -22.62 1.81
N ALA A 422 17.11 -23.30 2.95
CA ALA A 422 16.09 -24.21 3.47
C ALA A 422 14.80 -23.47 3.86
N LEU A 423 14.92 -22.32 4.52
CA LEU A 423 13.78 -21.48 4.91
C LEU A 423 13.09 -20.84 3.70
N ASP A 424 13.86 -20.40 2.69
CA ASP A 424 13.30 -19.89 1.44
C ASP A 424 12.57 -21.00 0.66
N ALA A 425 13.15 -22.20 0.55
CA ALA A 425 12.48 -23.33 -0.11
C ALA A 425 11.20 -23.76 0.61
N TRP A 426 11.20 -23.74 1.95
CA TRP A 426 10.00 -23.99 2.74
C TRP A 426 8.92 -22.92 2.50
N ARG A 427 9.31 -21.63 2.50
CA ARG A 427 8.40 -20.53 2.15
C ARG A 427 7.78 -20.78 0.78
N ASP A 428 8.60 -20.95 -0.25
CA ASP A 428 8.14 -21.08 -1.63
C ASP A 428 7.17 -22.28 -1.80
N THR A 429 7.41 -23.38 -1.07
CA THR A 429 6.49 -24.53 -1.02
C THR A 429 5.15 -24.18 -0.36
N GLN A 430 5.19 -23.51 0.79
CA GLN A 430 3.98 -23.08 1.50
C GLN A 430 3.16 -22.06 0.69
N GLU A 431 3.84 -21.15 -0.01
CA GLU A 431 3.24 -20.18 -0.92
C GLU A 431 2.50 -20.86 -2.08
N ALA A 432 3.15 -21.81 -2.76
CA ALA A 432 2.53 -22.58 -3.83
C ALA A 432 1.33 -23.42 -3.34
N LEU A 433 1.45 -24.04 -2.16
CA LEU A 433 0.36 -24.83 -1.58
C LEU A 433 -0.85 -23.96 -1.19
N SER A 434 -0.60 -22.76 -0.64
CA SER A 434 -1.63 -21.79 -0.27
C SER A 434 -2.42 -21.33 -1.49
N GLU A 435 -1.73 -20.98 -2.57
CA GLU A 435 -2.36 -20.64 -3.85
C GLU A 435 -3.17 -21.82 -4.40
N ALA A 436 -2.58 -23.01 -4.50
CA ALA A 436 -3.27 -24.19 -5.04
C ALA A 436 -4.53 -24.52 -4.22
N THR A 437 -4.46 -24.43 -2.89
CA THR A 437 -5.60 -24.67 -2.01
C THR A 437 -6.67 -23.61 -2.20
N PHE A 438 -6.29 -22.33 -2.26
CA PHE A 438 -7.25 -21.26 -2.52
C PHE A 438 -7.97 -21.45 -3.86
N LEU A 439 -7.22 -21.70 -4.93
CA LEU A 439 -7.76 -21.90 -6.27
C LEU A 439 -8.66 -23.13 -6.35
N ALA A 440 -8.32 -24.21 -5.64
CA ALA A 440 -9.12 -25.44 -5.61
C ALA A 440 -10.42 -25.28 -4.80
N VAL A 441 -10.32 -24.72 -3.59
CA VAL A 441 -11.48 -24.53 -2.70
C VAL A 441 -12.47 -23.55 -3.33
N TYR A 442 -12.00 -22.35 -3.68
CA TYR A 442 -12.88 -21.30 -4.21
C TYR A 442 -13.15 -21.40 -5.70
N GLY A 443 -12.43 -22.26 -6.42
CA GLY A 443 -12.73 -22.65 -7.79
C GLY A 443 -13.78 -23.76 -7.91
N SER A 444 -14.20 -24.37 -6.79
CA SER A 444 -15.20 -25.43 -6.78
C SER A 444 -16.57 -24.90 -7.26
N PRO A 445 -17.15 -25.46 -8.34
CA PRO A 445 -18.47 -25.05 -8.82
C PRO A 445 -19.57 -25.25 -7.77
N ALA A 446 -19.46 -26.29 -6.95
CA ALA A 446 -20.41 -26.56 -5.88
C ALA A 446 -20.37 -25.48 -4.79
N LEU A 447 -19.16 -25.04 -4.39
CA LEU A 447 -19.02 -23.95 -3.42
C LEU A 447 -19.52 -22.64 -4.01
N GLN A 448 -19.09 -22.29 -5.23
CA GLN A 448 -19.52 -21.07 -5.91
C GLN A 448 -21.05 -20.99 -6.01
N ALA A 449 -21.70 -22.07 -6.45
CA ALA A 449 -23.16 -22.14 -6.50
C ALA A 449 -23.80 -22.01 -5.10
N ALA A 450 -23.25 -22.69 -4.09
CA ALA A 450 -23.78 -22.63 -2.72
C ALA A 450 -23.74 -21.22 -2.10
N VAL A 451 -22.75 -20.40 -2.47
CA VAL A 451 -22.63 -19.01 -1.99
C VAL A 451 -23.18 -17.97 -2.97
N GLY A 452 -23.81 -18.41 -4.06
CA GLY A 452 -24.51 -17.56 -5.03
C GLY A 452 -23.62 -16.87 -6.07
N ILE A 453 -22.45 -17.43 -6.38
CA ILE A 453 -21.59 -16.98 -7.48
C ILE A 453 -21.99 -17.72 -8.76
N ASP A 454 -22.42 -16.99 -9.77
CA ASP A 454 -22.76 -17.53 -11.09
C ASP A 454 -21.47 -17.92 -11.85
N PRO A 455 -21.27 -19.21 -12.20
CA PRO A 455 -20.10 -19.68 -12.95
C PRO A 455 -19.96 -19.07 -14.33
N GLN A 456 -21.06 -18.61 -14.93
CA GLN A 456 -21.09 -18.00 -16.27
C GLN A 456 -20.99 -16.47 -16.24
N SER A 457 -21.09 -15.86 -15.05
CA SER A 457 -20.92 -14.43 -14.92
C SER A 457 -19.47 -14.03 -15.17
N ALA A 458 -19.25 -13.04 -16.04
CA ALA A 458 -18.03 -12.26 -16.02
C ALA A 458 -18.18 -11.27 -14.86
N PRO A 459 -17.40 -11.36 -13.77
CA PRO A 459 -17.50 -10.40 -12.69
C PRO A 459 -17.09 -9.02 -13.22
N SER A 460 -18.06 -8.19 -13.59
CA SER A 460 -17.76 -6.82 -13.98
C SER A 460 -17.46 -6.03 -12.71
N ARG A 461 -16.17 -5.84 -12.43
CA ARG A 461 -15.71 -4.83 -11.48
C ARG A 461 -15.80 -3.42 -12.03
N ARG A 462 -15.93 -3.30 -13.36
CA ARG A 462 -15.84 -2.02 -14.04
C ARG A 462 -17.00 -1.12 -13.63
N GLN A 463 -16.66 0.05 -13.08
CA GLN A 463 -17.64 1.09 -12.88
C GLN A 463 -17.92 1.77 -14.23
N GLU A 464 -19.14 1.61 -14.75
CA GLU A 464 -19.54 2.38 -15.93
C GLU A 464 -19.61 3.87 -15.61
N MET A 465 -19.31 4.71 -16.59
CA MET A 465 -19.58 6.15 -16.51
C MET A 465 -21.07 6.39 -16.25
N SER A 466 -21.37 7.17 -15.21
CA SER A 466 -22.75 7.47 -14.84
C SER A 466 -23.46 8.26 -15.94
N ALA A 467 -24.77 8.05 -16.10
CA ALA A 467 -25.58 8.77 -17.09
C ALA A 467 -25.52 10.30 -16.87
N ALA A 468 -25.45 10.74 -15.61
CA ALA A 468 -25.29 12.15 -15.26
C ALA A 468 -23.95 12.72 -15.76
N HIS A 469 -22.85 11.98 -15.59
CA HIS A 469 -21.54 12.41 -16.07
C HIS A 469 -21.48 12.39 -17.60
N ARG A 470 -22.02 11.34 -18.24
CA ARG A 470 -22.15 11.25 -19.70
C ARG A 470 -22.91 12.45 -20.27
N GLY A 471 -24.05 12.81 -19.69
CA GLY A 471 -24.82 13.98 -20.13
C GLY A 471 -24.14 15.32 -19.84
N MET A 472 -23.26 15.40 -18.83
CA MET A 472 -22.42 16.60 -18.61
C MET A 472 -21.33 16.70 -19.69
N LEU A 473 -20.66 15.58 -19.99
CA LEU A 473 -19.64 15.49 -21.03
C LEU A 473 -20.21 15.85 -22.41
N GLU A 474 -21.35 15.27 -22.79
CA GLU A 474 -22.01 15.55 -24.07
C GLU A 474 -22.37 17.04 -24.22
N ARG A 475 -22.90 17.67 -23.16
CA ARG A 475 -23.19 19.11 -23.13
C ARG A 475 -21.91 19.93 -23.30
N ARG A 476 -20.83 19.55 -22.60
CA ARG A 476 -19.54 20.24 -22.72
C ARG A 476 -18.95 20.11 -24.11
N ILE A 477 -19.04 18.93 -24.72
CA ILE A 477 -18.61 18.69 -26.10
C ILE A 477 -19.43 19.54 -27.08
N ALA A 478 -20.76 19.60 -26.92
CA ALA A 478 -21.63 20.40 -27.76
C ALA A 478 -21.31 21.90 -27.66
N GLU A 479 -21.10 22.40 -26.44
CA GLU A 479 -20.68 23.78 -26.17
C GLU A 479 -19.31 24.09 -26.81
N LEU A 480 -18.31 23.21 -26.65
CA LEU A 480 -17.00 23.42 -27.26
C LEU A 480 -17.08 23.41 -28.79
N LYS A 481 -17.89 22.51 -29.37
CA LYS A 481 -18.11 22.43 -30.81
C LYS A 481 -18.80 23.66 -31.37
N SER A 482 -19.79 24.23 -30.69
CA SER A 482 -20.48 25.44 -31.16
C SER A 482 -19.58 26.67 -31.20
N ARG A 483 -18.45 26.63 -30.48
CA ARG A 483 -17.47 27.73 -30.36
C ARG A 483 -16.22 27.52 -31.22
N ILE A 484 -16.17 26.48 -32.04
CA ILE A 484 -15.03 26.20 -32.93
C ILE A 484 -14.81 27.37 -33.90
N ASP A 485 -15.88 27.98 -34.41
CA ASP A 485 -15.81 29.10 -35.36
C ASP A 485 -15.65 30.47 -34.68
N GLU A 486 -15.66 30.51 -33.34
CA GLU A 486 -15.43 31.73 -32.56
C GLU A 486 -13.93 31.94 -32.33
N GLY A 487 -13.45 33.17 -32.56
CA GLY A 487 -12.06 33.59 -32.31
C GLY A 487 -11.41 34.25 -33.52
N GLY A 488 -10.21 34.80 -33.34
CA GLY A 488 -9.38 35.34 -34.40
C GLY A 488 -8.17 34.45 -34.70
N LEU A 489 -7.16 35.03 -35.35
CA LEU A 489 -5.93 34.33 -35.73
C LEU A 489 -5.19 33.73 -34.52
N ARG A 490 -5.23 34.38 -33.36
CA ARG A 490 -4.52 33.92 -32.15
C ARG A 490 -5.12 32.64 -31.61
N GLU A 491 -6.44 32.59 -31.48
CA GLU A 491 -7.18 31.42 -31.02
C GLU A 491 -7.00 30.25 -31.99
N ALA A 492 -7.05 30.51 -33.31
CA ALA A 492 -6.77 29.51 -34.34
C ALA A 492 -5.33 28.96 -34.24
N ALA A 493 -4.34 29.83 -34.01
CA ALA A 493 -2.95 29.42 -33.83
C ALA A 493 -2.76 28.56 -32.58
N ILE A 494 -3.34 28.96 -31.44
CA ILE A 494 -3.28 28.19 -30.19
C ILE A 494 -3.95 26.81 -30.35
N ARG A 495 -5.15 26.76 -30.93
CA ARG A 495 -5.84 25.49 -31.21
C ARG A 495 -5.00 24.58 -32.12
N SER A 496 -4.36 25.14 -33.13
CA SER A 496 -3.47 24.40 -34.04
C SER A 496 -2.23 23.88 -33.31
N LEU A 497 -1.61 24.70 -32.46
CA LEU A 497 -0.46 24.29 -31.65
C LEU A 497 -0.83 23.18 -30.66
N LEU A 498 -1.98 23.28 -29.98
CA LEU A 498 -2.48 22.22 -29.10
C LEU A 498 -2.81 20.96 -29.87
N TYR A 499 -3.42 21.05 -31.05
CA TYR A 499 -3.70 19.88 -31.89
C TYR A 499 -2.41 19.17 -32.33
N VAL A 500 -1.42 19.93 -32.82
CA VAL A 500 -0.10 19.38 -33.20
C VAL A 500 0.66 18.84 -31.98
N GLY A 501 0.56 19.51 -30.83
CA GLY A 501 1.13 19.07 -29.55
C GLY A 501 0.53 17.76 -29.06
N SER A 502 -0.80 17.62 -29.12
CA SER A 502 -1.52 16.40 -28.72
C SER A 502 -1.17 15.17 -29.53
N ALA A 503 -0.84 15.34 -30.81
CA ALA A 503 -0.34 14.24 -31.64
C ALA A 503 1.09 13.77 -31.23
N ARG A 504 1.80 14.58 -30.44
CA ARG A 504 3.16 14.30 -29.92
C ARG A 504 3.18 13.99 -28.42
N GLY A 505 2.01 13.86 -27.77
CA GLY A 505 1.90 13.54 -26.35
C GLY A 505 1.89 14.76 -25.40
N MET A 506 1.55 15.96 -25.89
CA MET A 506 1.32 17.18 -25.10
C MET A 506 -0.15 17.58 -24.96
#